data_AF-A0AAU5N7Y6-F1
#
_entry.id   AF-A0AAU5N7Y6-F1
#
_cell.length_a   1.000
_cell.length_b   1.000
_cell.length_c   1.000
_cell.angle_alpha   90.00
_cell.angle_beta   90.00
_cell.angle_gamma   90.00
#
_symmetry.space_group_name_H-M   'P 1'
#
loop_
_entity.id
_entity.type
_entity.pdbx_description
1 polymer ?
#
loop_
_entity_poly.entity_id
_entity_poly.type
_entity_poly.pdbx_seq_one_letter_code
_entity_poly.pdbx_strand_id
1 'polypeptide(L)'
;MIHVFVGPTLSRSEPLLSGPGLRVRPPAGHGDLFDPEIGEGDTVVLIDGVFHQAPALRHKEILAALDRGAAVIGAASIGALRAAELDMLGMLGVGAIYTAYVHGVIEGDDEVAVGQAPDGGWEALTWPLVNCRHVLVLAQQAGILDGARTAGLLEALRAVYYPHRTWAAVRAVCERSGEKAFATWLTEQRTADQHFGDLKRLDALAAVQIALDGVPAPVPAEVRQETVYFRRWSNAAVRDQVDGMDLAAEDRLLYQQVFDPLFHERWQAFLEHLSRHPSDGGPGMGLAERVTRAGGGRLPGDQLFHPVIDLRERHTRALLLAAESAADRRAVARYAAALARFGAPASAVGEDVTRRVLLQVWRCPETELDAEASARGLVNGAGAVHAAKRLIPGYLHEARNQTRQGTVAR
;
A
#
# COMPACT_ATOMS: atom_id res chain seq x y z
N MET A 1 16.38 3.16 -12.40
CA MET A 1 16.28 1.75 -11.92
C MET A 1 14.96 1.17 -12.39
N ILE A 2 14.86 -0.13 -12.66
CA ILE A 2 13.57 -0.78 -13.00
C ILE A 2 13.11 -1.65 -11.82
N HIS A 3 11.95 -1.35 -11.24
CA HIS A 3 11.36 -2.13 -10.15
C HIS A 3 10.26 -3.03 -10.70
N VAL A 4 10.43 -4.34 -10.63
CA VAL A 4 9.47 -5.30 -11.20
C VAL A 4 8.74 -6.03 -10.07
N PHE A 5 7.45 -5.75 -9.91
CA PHE A 5 6.58 -6.38 -8.92
C PHE A 5 5.92 -7.62 -9.53
N VAL A 6 6.40 -8.80 -9.15
CA VAL A 6 6.02 -10.11 -9.74
C VAL A 6 5.77 -11.15 -8.67
N GLY A 7 5.02 -12.20 -9.02
CA GLY A 7 4.85 -13.42 -8.24
C GLY A 7 4.21 -14.53 -9.08
N PRO A 8 2.91 -14.84 -8.89
CA PRO A 8 2.23 -15.95 -9.59
C PRO A 8 2.33 -15.93 -11.11
N THR A 9 2.53 -14.76 -11.72
CA THR A 9 2.60 -14.62 -13.17
C THR A 9 4.00 -14.90 -13.72
N LEU A 10 5.06 -14.52 -12.98
CA LEU A 10 6.46 -14.70 -13.38
C LEU A 10 7.30 -15.13 -12.18
N SER A 11 8.02 -16.24 -12.34
CA SER A 11 9.00 -16.68 -11.34
C SER A 11 10.12 -15.65 -11.18
N ARG A 12 10.67 -15.51 -9.97
CA ARG A 12 11.90 -14.74 -9.73
C ARG A 12 13.08 -15.20 -10.57
N SER A 13 13.10 -16.48 -10.92
CA SER A 13 14.14 -17.09 -11.73
C SER A 13 13.97 -16.85 -13.23
N GLU A 14 12.97 -16.06 -13.64
CA GLU A 14 12.77 -15.71 -15.03
C GLU A 14 14.03 -15.05 -15.60
N PRO A 15 14.61 -15.54 -16.71
CA PRO A 15 15.88 -15.03 -17.23
C PRO A 15 15.88 -13.51 -17.50
N LEU A 16 14.78 -12.96 -18.00
CA LEU A 16 14.61 -11.52 -18.26
C LEU A 16 14.71 -10.66 -16.99
N LEU A 17 14.48 -11.24 -15.80
CA LEU A 17 14.57 -10.55 -14.52
C LEU A 17 15.97 -10.58 -13.90
N SER A 18 16.93 -11.27 -14.53
CA SER A 18 18.31 -11.41 -14.03
C SER A 18 19.26 -10.31 -14.50
N GLY A 19 18.78 -9.34 -15.29
CA GLY A 19 19.59 -8.27 -15.85
C GLY A 19 20.04 -7.22 -14.82
N PRO A 20 21.18 -6.55 -15.05
CA PRO A 20 21.59 -5.41 -14.23
C PRO A 20 20.60 -4.25 -14.39
N GLY A 21 20.38 -3.48 -13.33
CA GLY A 21 19.45 -2.35 -13.34
C GLY A 21 17.98 -2.73 -13.10
N LEU A 22 17.70 -4.01 -12.82
CA LEU A 22 16.40 -4.51 -12.39
C LEU A 22 16.43 -4.83 -10.90
N ARG A 23 15.33 -4.50 -10.22
CA ARG A 23 15.06 -4.84 -8.84
C ARG A 23 13.75 -5.63 -8.80
N VAL A 24 13.87 -6.94 -8.68
CA VAL A 24 12.73 -7.84 -8.51
C VAL A 24 12.14 -7.66 -7.11
N ARG A 25 10.86 -7.29 -7.07
CA ARG A 25 10.06 -7.06 -5.86
C ARG A 25 8.94 -8.09 -5.78
N PRO A 26 8.46 -8.43 -4.57
CA PRO A 26 7.26 -9.26 -4.39
C PRO A 26 6.01 -8.69 -5.08
N PRO A 27 4.91 -9.46 -5.15
CA PRO A 27 3.63 -8.90 -5.59
C PRO A 27 3.32 -7.64 -4.78
N ALA A 28 2.91 -6.58 -5.46
CA ALA A 28 2.69 -5.28 -4.85
C ALA A 28 1.56 -5.31 -3.81
N GLY A 29 1.85 -4.91 -2.59
CA GLY A 29 0.89 -4.64 -1.53
C GLY A 29 0.65 -3.14 -1.33
N HIS A 30 -0.33 -2.82 -0.49
CA HIS A 30 -0.53 -1.45 -0.02
C HIS A 30 0.71 -0.94 0.73
N GLY A 31 1.24 0.20 0.29
CA GLY A 31 2.43 0.83 0.85
C GLY A 31 3.64 0.77 -0.09
N ASP A 32 3.70 -0.22 -0.98
CA ASP A 32 4.93 -0.55 -1.70
C ASP A 32 5.33 0.50 -2.74
N LEU A 33 4.37 1.24 -3.31
CA LEU A 33 4.67 2.35 -4.25
C LEU A 33 4.89 3.69 -3.54
N PHE A 34 4.84 3.72 -2.21
CA PHE A 34 5.37 4.84 -1.42
C PHE A 34 6.85 4.70 -1.07
N ASP A 35 7.51 3.62 -1.49
CA ASP A 35 8.94 3.40 -1.29
C ASP A 35 9.74 4.60 -1.86
N PRO A 36 10.54 5.31 -1.03
CA PRO A 36 11.33 6.46 -1.47
C PRO A 36 12.45 6.10 -2.47
N GLU A 37 12.77 4.82 -2.64
CA GLU A 37 13.67 4.35 -3.70
C GLU A 37 13.06 4.43 -5.10
N ILE A 38 11.74 4.64 -5.22
CA ILE A 38 11.05 4.81 -6.49
C ILE A 38 10.83 6.30 -6.73
N GLY A 39 11.62 6.88 -7.64
CA GLY A 39 11.59 8.31 -7.92
C GLY A 39 11.80 8.66 -9.39
N GLU A 40 12.24 9.90 -9.61
CA GLU A 40 12.42 10.47 -10.94
C GLU A 40 13.39 9.63 -11.79
N GLY A 41 12.95 9.23 -12.98
CA GLY A 41 13.74 8.43 -13.92
C GLY A 41 13.75 6.92 -13.63
N ASP A 42 13.05 6.46 -12.60
CA ASP A 42 12.80 5.04 -12.39
C ASP A 42 11.61 4.54 -13.23
N THR A 43 11.56 3.22 -13.43
CA THR A 43 10.43 2.54 -14.06
C THR A 43 9.89 1.48 -13.12
N VAL A 44 8.60 1.51 -12.86
CA VAL A 44 7.87 0.47 -12.14
C VAL A 44 7.19 -0.42 -13.17
N VAL A 45 7.46 -1.71 -13.14
CA VAL A 45 6.70 -2.73 -13.87
C VAL A 45 5.81 -3.46 -12.88
N LEU A 46 4.53 -3.11 -12.87
CA LEU A 46 3.53 -3.73 -12.02
C LEU A 46 2.91 -4.91 -12.76
N ILE A 47 3.24 -6.12 -12.33
CA ILE A 47 2.61 -7.35 -12.82
C ILE A 47 1.61 -7.83 -11.76
N ASP A 48 2.11 -8.38 -10.66
CA ASP A 48 1.28 -9.02 -9.63
C ASP A 48 1.09 -8.11 -8.40
N GLY A 49 -0.05 -8.30 -7.73
CA GLY A 49 -0.35 -7.69 -6.43
C GLY A 49 -0.79 -8.73 -5.42
N VAL A 50 -0.66 -8.40 -4.14
CA VAL A 50 -1.16 -9.26 -3.06
C VAL A 50 -2.69 -9.30 -3.10
N PHE A 51 -3.25 -10.51 -3.03
CA PHE A 51 -4.69 -10.73 -3.05
C PHE A 51 -5.15 -11.50 -1.79
N HIS A 52 -6.26 -11.08 -1.19
CA HIS A 52 -6.87 -11.61 0.06
C HIS A 52 -6.05 -11.53 1.36
N GLN A 53 -4.73 -11.74 1.32
CA GLN A 53 -3.87 -11.89 2.51
C GLN A 53 -3.46 -10.54 3.12
N ALA A 54 -3.45 -9.48 2.32
CA ALA A 54 -3.15 -8.11 2.74
C ALA A 54 -3.98 -7.12 1.91
N PRO A 55 -4.09 -5.86 2.35
CA PRO A 55 -4.69 -4.82 1.53
C PRO A 55 -3.95 -4.70 0.19
N ALA A 56 -4.71 -4.78 -0.91
CA ALA A 56 -4.18 -4.65 -2.26
C ALA A 56 -3.66 -3.23 -2.54
N LEU A 57 -2.78 -3.14 -3.52
CA LEU A 57 -2.29 -1.89 -4.08
C LEU A 57 -3.45 -0.97 -4.50
N ARG A 58 -3.34 0.32 -4.14
CA ARG A 58 -4.35 1.34 -4.44
C ARG A 58 -3.92 2.26 -5.57
N HIS A 59 -4.88 2.76 -6.34
CA HIS A 59 -4.66 3.72 -7.44
C HIS A 59 -3.80 4.92 -7.03
N LYS A 60 -4.04 5.47 -5.83
CA LYS A 60 -3.33 6.66 -5.36
C LYS A 60 -1.84 6.45 -5.15
N GLU A 61 -1.40 5.22 -4.96
CA GLU A 61 0.02 4.90 -4.81
C GLU A 61 0.72 4.88 -6.16
N ILE A 62 0.02 4.38 -7.19
CA ILE A 62 0.47 4.45 -8.59
C ILE A 62 0.58 5.91 -9.04
N LEU A 63 -0.46 6.70 -8.77
CA LEU A 63 -0.46 8.14 -9.07
C LEU A 63 0.67 8.87 -8.34
N ALA A 64 0.94 8.51 -7.07
CA ALA A 64 2.06 9.10 -6.35
C ALA A 64 3.44 8.72 -6.90
N ALA A 65 3.60 7.52 -7.46
CA ALA A 65 4.83 7.14 -8.16
C ALA A 65 5.00 7.96 -9.46
N LEU A 66 3.92 8.10 -10.23
CA LEU A 66 3.89 8.95 -11.44
C LEU A 66 4.21 10.42 -11.11
N ASP A 67 3.62 10.97 -10.05
CA ASP A 67 3.86 12.35 -9.60
C ASP A 67 5.31 12.59 -9.14
N ARG A 68 6.04 11.55 -8.73
CA ARG A 68 7.48 11.60 -8.44
C ARG A 68 8.37 11.50 -9.69
N GLY A 69 7.78 11.38 -10.88
CA GLY A 69 8.51 11.25 -12.14
C GLY A 69 8.95 9.83 -12.48
N ALA A 70 8.41 8.80 -11.80
CA ALA A 70 8.64 7.41 -12.18
C ALA A 70 7.67 6.99 -13.29
N ALA A 71 8.16 6.33 -14.34
CA ALA A 71 7.28 5.68 -15.30
C ALA A 71 6.63 4.46 -14.65
N VAL A 72 5.34 4.21 -14.91
CA VAL A 72 4.65 3.01 -14.40
C VAL A 72 4.04 2.24 -15.56
N ILE A 73 4.47 0.98 -15.72
CA ILE A 73 3.96 0.02 -16.70
C ILE A 73 3.11 -1.00 -15.98
N GLY A 74 1.91 -1.29 -16.48
CA GLY A 74 1.02 -2.33 -15.97
C GLY A 74 0.72 -3.38 -17.03
N ALA A 75 0.89 -4.66 -16.68
CA ALA A 75 0.59 -5.76 -17.57
C ALA A 75 0.27 -7.03 -16.80
N ALA A 76 -0.60 -7.87 -17.37
CA ALA A 76 -1.18 -9.05 -16.72
C ALA A 76 -1.77 -8.77 -15.32
N SER A 77 -2.46 -9.75 -14.74
CA SER A 77 -2.85 -9.73 -13.33
C SER A 77 -3.52 -8.40 -12.90
N ILE A 78 -3.21 -7.90 -11.70
CA ILE A 78 -3.67 -6.57 -11.24
C ILE A 78 -3.02 -5.41 -12.02
N GLY A 79 -1.83 -5.61 -12.60
CA GLY A 79 -1.12 -4.59 -13.36
C GLY A 79 -1.89 -4.11 -14.58
N ALA A 80 -2.41 -5.05 -15.37
CA ALA A 80 -3.25 -4.76 -16.54
C ALA A 80 -4.56 -4.06 -16.14
N LEU A 81 -5.21 -4.51 -15.07
CA LEU A 81 -6.43 -3.88 -14.55
C LEU A 81 -6.17 -2.43 -14.15
N ARG A 82 -5.11 -2.18 -13.37
CA ARG A 82 -4.74 -0.82 -12.93
C ARG A 82 -4.33 0.06 -14.09
N ALA A 83 -3.64 -0.47 -15.10
CA ALA A 83 -3.32 0.28 -16.30
C ALA A 83 -4.58 0.67 -17.08
N ALA A 84 -5.56 -0.22 -17.22
CA ALA A 84 -6.83 0.11 -17.90
C ALA A 84 -7.63 1.20 -17.17
N GLU A 85 -7.45 1.34 -15.85
CA GLU A 85 -8.10 2.38 -15.05
C GLU A 85 -7.32 3.70 -15.01
N LEU A 86 -6.00 3.68 -15.29
CA LEU A 86 -5.07 4.79 -15.05
C LEU A 86 -4.27 5.21 -16.29
N ASP A 87 -4.53 4.65 -17.46
CA ASP A 87 -3.80 4.99 -18.69
C ASP A 87 -3.96 6.46 -19.09
N MET A 88 -5.17 6.99 -18.97
CA MET A 88 -5.50 8.41 -19.14
C MET A 88 -4.82 9.32 -18.09
N LEU A 89 -4.24 8.74 -17.04
CA LEU A 89 -3.51 9.44 -15.98
C LEU A 89 -1.99 9.15 -16.01
N GLY A 90 -1.48 8.55 -17.10
CA GLY A 90 -0.05 8.42 -17.37
C GLY A 90 0.54 7.03 -17.11
N MET A 91 -0.25 6.04 -16.70
CA MET A 91 0.22 4.66 -16.59
C MET A 91 0.27 3.99 -17.97
N LEU A 92 1.35 3.29 -18.31
CA LEU A 92 1.46 2.56 -19.58
C LEU A 92 0.87 1.16 -19.45
N GLY A 93 -0.22 0.88 -20.16
CA GLY A 93 -0.75 -0.47 -20.28
C GLY A 93 -0.07 -1.29 -21.38
N VAL A 94 0.22 -2.56 -21.08
CA VAL A 94 0.86 -3.48 -22.03
C VAL A 94 0.12 -4.80 -22.08
N GLY A 95 -0.04 -5.33 -23.29
CA GLY A 95 -0.49 -6.69 -23.54
C GLY A 95 -1.97 -6.85 -23.84
N ALA A 96 -2.35 -8.09 -24.15
CA ALA A 96 -3.71 -8.42 -24.56
C ALA A 96 -4.71 -8.32 -23.40
N ILE A 97 -4.29 -8.61 -22.16
CA ILE A 97 -5.13 -8.54 -20.97
C ILE A 97 -5.49 -7.08 -20.66
N TYR A 98 -4.52 -6.16 -20.72
CA TYR A 98 -4.78 -4.72 -20.59
C TYR A 98 -5.77 -4.24 -21.66
N THR A 99 -5.49 -4.59 -22.93
CA THR A 99 -6.34 -4.23 -24.07
C THR A 99 -7.78 -4.76 -23.90
N ALA A 100 -7.92 -5.98 -23.38
CA ALA A 100 -9.22 -6.58 -23.11
C ALA A 100 -10.01 -5.85 -22.01
N TYR A 101 -9.35 -5.37 -20.96
CA TYR A 101 -10.00 -4.53 -19.93
C TYR A 101 -10.41 -3.16 -20.50
N VAL A 102 -9.53 -2.48 -21.24
CA VAL A 102 -9.82 -1.16 -21.85
C VAL A 102 -11.04 -1.22 -22.78
N HIS A 103 -11.19 -2.31 -23.52
CA HIS A 103 -12.32 -2.49 -24.44
C HIS A 103 -13.54 -3.18 -23.81
N GLY A 104 -13.53 -3.46 -22.50
CA GLY A 104 -14.65 -4.13 -21.81
C GLY A 104 -14.91 -5.56 -22.28
N VAL A 105 -13.92 -6.21 -22.92
CA VAL A 105 -14.01 -7.64 -23.30
C VAL A 105 -13.99 -8.51 -22.04
N ILE A 106 -13.27 -8.05 -21.02
CA ILE A 106 -13.25 -8.61 -19.66
C ILE A 106 -13.42 -7.47 -18.65
N GLU A 107 -14.10 -7.76 -17.54
CA GLU A 107 -14.39 -6.77 -16.49
C GLU A 107 -14.19 -7.32 -15.07
N GLY A 108 -14.18 -8.65 -14.90
CA GLY A 108 -14.10 -9.30 -13.59
C GLY A 108 -12.68 -9.37 -13.02
N ASP A 109 -12.57 -9.29 -11.70
CA ASP A 109 -11.31 -9.55 -10.98
C ASP A 109 -10.88 -11.02 -11.09
N ASP A 110 -11.85 -11.94 -11.20
CA ASP A 110 -11.63 -13.38 -11.34
C ASP A 110 -11.00 -13.77 -12.69
N GLU A 111 -11.00 -12.84 -13.66
CA GLU A 111 -10.38 -13.03 -14.96
C GLU A 111 -8.88 -13.29 -14.82
N VAL A 112 -8.25 -12.57 -13.91
CA VAL A 112 -6.80 -12.58 -13.72
C VAL A 112 -6.35 -13.16 -12.38
N ALA A 113 -7.29 -13.37 -11.44
CA ALA A 113 -7.03 -13.95 -10.13
C ALA A 113 -6.62 -15.42 -10.20
N VAL A 114 -5.75 -15.81 -9.27
CA VAL A 114 -5.27 -17.19 -9.10
C VAL A 114 -5.22 -17.54 -7.61
N GLY A 115 -5.34 -18.82 -7.29
CA GLY A 115 -5.06 -19.33 -5.96
C GLY A 115 -3.56 -19.31 -5.69
N GLN A 116 -3.16 -18.88 -4.50
CA GLN A 116 -1.77 -18.88 -4.04
C GLN A 116 -1.64 -19.70 -2.75
N ALA A 117 -0.47 -20.28 -2.54
CA ALA A 117 -0.17 -20.96 -1.31
C ALA A 117 -0.08 -19.96 -0.13
N PRO A 118 -0.58 -20.32 1.07
CA PRO A 118 -0.56 -19.45 2.25
C PRO A 118 0.85 -19.25 2.84
N ASP A 119 1.84 -20.01 2.39
CA ASP A 119 3.25 -19.90 2.80
C ASP A 119 4.00 -18.76 2.10
N GLY A 120 3.33 -18.01 1.21
CA GLY A 120 3.93 -16.93 0.45
C GLY A 120 4.69 -17.41 -0.79
N GLY A 121 4.47 -18.65 -1.23
CA GLY A 121 4.96 -19.17 -2.51
C GLY A 121 4.53 -18.30 -3.69
N TRP A 122 5.44 -18.16 -4.66
CA TRP A 122 5.25 -17.30 -5.83
C TRP A 122 4.54 -18.00 -6.97
N GLU A 123 4.12 -19.25 -6.79
CA GLU A 123 3.51 -20.05 -7.85
C GLU A 123 1.98 -19.93 -7.82
N ALA A 124 1.38 -19.84 -9.00
CA ALA A 124 -0.06 -19.97 -9.16
C ALA A 124 -0.48 -21.44 -8.97
N LEU A 125 -1.42 -21.69 -8.05
CA LEU A 125 -2.01 -23.03 -7.86
C LEU A 125 -3.16 -23.31 -8.83
N THR A 126 -3.72 -22.26 -9.44
CA THR A 126 -4.86 -22.35 -10.35
C THR A 126 -4.68 -21.51 -11.60
N TRP A 127 -5.56 -21.78 -12.57
CA TRP A 127 -5.58 -21.11 -13.85
C TRP A 127 -6.45 -19.84 -13.81
N PRO A 128 -5.92 -18.70 -14.26
CA PRO A 128 -6.73 -17.50 -14.47
C PRO A 128 -7.64 -17.69 -15.69
N LEU A 129 -8.80 -17.03 -15.71
CA LEU A 129 -9.78 -17.21 -16.79
C LEU A 129 -9.25 -16.67 -18.11
N VAL A 130 -8.42 -15.64 -18.10
CA VAL A 130 -7.76 -15.11 -19.31
C VAL A 130 -6.89 -16.16 -20.01
N ASN A 131 -6.20 -17.04 -19.27
CA ASN A 131 -5.44 -18.14 -19.87
C ASN A 131 -6.39 -19.18 -20.45
N CYS A 132 -7.50 -19.48 -19.77
CA CYS A 132 -8.56 -20.35 -20.32
C CYS A 132 -9.14 -19.80 -21.63
N ARG A 133 -9.48 -18.50 -21.68
CA ARG A 133 -9.93 -17.84 -22.92
C ARG A 133 -8.91 -17.97 -24.03
N HIS A 134 -7.64 -17.70 -23.72
CA HIS A 134 -6.56 -17.74 -24.69
C HIS A 134 -6.39 -19.13 -25.31
N VAL A 135 -6.35 -20.20 -24.50
CA VAL A 135 -6.22 -21.56 -25.03
C VAL A 135 -7.42 -22.00 -25.85
N LEU A 136 -8.62 -21.51 -25.54
CA LEU A 136 -9.81 -21.79 -26.35
C LEU A 136 -9.73 -21.11 -27.72
N VAL A 137 -9.23 -19.88 -27.79
CA VAL A 137 -8.97 -19.20 -29.07
C VAL A 137 -7.93 -19.97 -29.89
N LEU A 138 -6.85 -20.42 -29.27
CA LEU A 138 -5.84 -21.24 -29.95
C LEU A 138 -6.43 -22.57 -30.45
N ALA A 139 -7.30 -23.21 -29.67
CA ALA A 139 -7.99 -24.43 -30.08
C ALA A 139 -8.94 -24.22 -31.26
N GLN A 140 -9.61 -23.06 -31.33
CA GLN A 140 -10.43 -22.70 -32.50
C GLN A 140 -9.57 -22.52 -33.76
N GLN A 141 -8.45 -21.82 -33.63
CA GLN A 141 -7.50 -21.61 -34.73
C GLN A 141 -6.92 -22.95 -35.23
N ALA A 142 -6.72 -23.90 -34.32
CA ALA A 142 -6.29 -25.27 -34.63
C ALA A 142 -7.42 -26.19 -35.12
N GLY A 143 -8.66 -25.72 -35.21
CA GLY A 143 -9.82 -26.51 -35.66
C GLY A 143 -10.29 -27.59 -34.67
N ILE A 144 -9.84 -27.54 -33.41
CA ILE A 144 -10.23 -28.49 -32.35
C ILE A 144 -11.63 -28.19 -31.81
N LEU A 145 -11.96 -26.90 -31.72
CA LEU A 145 -13.24 -26.36 -31.27
C LEU A 145 -13.82 -25.43 -32.34
N ASP A 146 -15.16 -25.34 -32.38
CA ASP A 146 -15.86 -24.29 -33.13
C ASP A 146 -16.28 -23.14 -32.20
N GLY A 147 -16.99 -22.15 -32.76
CA GLY A 147 -17.53 -21.00 -32.04
C GLY A 147 -18.43 -21.37 -30.86
N ALA A 148 -19.40 -22.26 -31.10
CA ALA A 148 -20.41 -22.61 -30.11
C ALA A 148 -19.83 -23.44 -28.96
N ARG A 149 -18.97 -24.42 -29.29
CA ARG A 149 -18.28 -25.27 -28.31
C ARG A 149 -17.33 -24.45 -27.43
N THR A 150 -16.64 -23.47 -28.02
CA THR A 150 -15.76 -22.56 -27.29
C THR A 150 -16.52 -21.70 -26.28
N ALA A 151 -17.63 -21.08 -26.72
CA ALA A 151 -18.46 -20.27 -25.82
C ALA A 151 -19.03 -21.11 -24.67
N GLY A 152 -19.54 -22.31 -24.96
CA GLY A 152 -20.08 -23.21 -23.93
C GLY A 152 -19.03 -23.67 -22.92
N LEU A 153 -17.83 -24.04 -23.40
CA LEU A 153 -16.76 -24.49 -22.52
C LEU A 153 -16.19 -23.34 -21.67
N LEU A 154 -16.11 -22.13 -22.23
CA LEU A 154 -15.67 -20.95 -21.49
C LEU A 154 -16.59 -20.65 -20.31
N GLU A 155 -17.91 -20.69 -20.50
CA GLU A 155 -18.87 -20.48 -19.42
C GLU A 155 -18.78 -21.57 -18.34
N ALA A 156 -18.55 -22.82 -18.75
CA ALA A 156 -18.33 -23.92 -17.81
C ALA A 156 -17.04 -23.75 -16.98
N LEU A 157 -15.98 -23.22 -17.58
CA LEU A 157 -14.71 -22.92 -16.89
C LEU A 157 -14.83 -21.68 -15.98
N ARG A 158 -15.57 -20.66 -16.42
CA ARG A 158 -15.89 -19.46 -15.63
C ARG A 158 -16.65 -19.81 -14.36
N ALA A 159 -17.60 -20.75 -14.43
CA ALA A 159 -18.37 -21.21 -13.28
C ALA A 159 -17.54 -21.87 -12.17
N VAL A 160 -16.29 -22.29 -12.46
CA VAL A 160 -15.35 -22.76 -11.43
C VAL A 160 -14.75 -21.55 -10.72
N TYR A 161 -15.06 -21.42 -9.43
CA TYR A 161 -14.47 -20.41 -8.55
C TYR A 161 -12.94 -20.41 -8.66
N TYR A 162 -12.32 -19.25 -8.86
CA TYR A 162 -10.93 -19.14 -9.31
C TYR A 162 -9.89 -19.86 -8.39
N PRO A 163 -10.02 -19.93 -7.04
CA PRO A 163 -9.10 -20.70 -6.19
C PRO A 163 -9.23 -22.21 -6.36
N HIS A 164 -10.28 -22.68 -7.04
CA HIS A 164 -10.53 -24.09 -7.32
C HIS A 164 -10.26 -24.45 -8.79
N ARG A 165 -9.94 -23.48 -9.66
CA ARG A 165 -9.68 -23.69 -11.10
C ARG A 165 -8.29 -24.31 -11.35
N THR A 166 -7.99 -25.40 -10.65
CA THR A 166 -6.76 -26.17 -10.82
C THR A 166 -6.74 -26.83 -12.21
N TRP A 167 -5.55 -27.27 -12.64
CA TRP A 167 -5.43 -28.05 -13.87
C TRP A 167 -6.35 -29.30 -13.88
N ALA A 168 -6.47 -29.98 -12.75
CA ALA A 168 -7.38 -31.12 -12.60
C ALA A 168 -8.86 -30.71 -12.79
N ALA A 169 -9.26 -29.56 -12.23
CA ALA A 169 -10.61 -29.03 -12.40
C ALA A 169 -10.89 -28.62 -13.86
N VAL A 170 -9.94 -27.98 -14.54
CA VAL A 170 -10.04 -27.63 -15.96
C VAL A 170 -10.28 -28.88 -16.81
N ARG A 171 -9.49 -29.94 -16.62
CA ARG A 171 -9.70 -31.21 -17.33
C ARG A 171 -11.06 -31.84 -17.03
N ALA A 172 -11.46 -31.87 -15.76
CA ALA A 172 -12.75 -32.42 -15.36
C ALA A 172 -13.94 -31.65 -15.96
N VAL A 173 -13.82 -30.33 -16.13
CA VAL A 173 -14.82 -29.52 -16.86
C VAL A 173 -14.87 -29.94 -18.33
N CYS A 174 -13.72 -30.04 -18.99
CA CYS A 174 -13.68 -30.46 -20.40
C CYS A 174 -14.33 -31.84 -20.60
N GLU A 175 -14.06 -32.80 -19.72
CA GLU A 175 -14.66 -34.14 -19.76
C GLU A 175 -16.18 -34.12 -19.58
N ARG A 176 -16.69 -33.36 -18.60
CA ARG A 176 -18.14 -33.23 -18.35
C ARG A 176 -18.87 -32.52 -19.48
N SER A 177 -18.19 -31.58 -20.16
CA SER A 177 -18.72 -30.89 -21.34
C SER A 177 -18.62 -31.73 -22.62
N GLY A 178 -18.09 -32.96 -22.57
CA GLY A 178 -17.90 -33.81 -23.75
C GLY A 178 -16.71 -33.44 -24.63
N GLU A 179 -15.87 -32.49 -24.18
CA GLU A 179 -14.77 -31.87 -24.93
C GLU A 179 -13.45 -32.64 -24.76
N LYS A 180 -13.49 -33.96 -24.96
CA LYS A 180 -12.33 -34.86 -24.78
C LYS A 180 -11.19 -34.56 -25.75
N ALA A 181 -11.51 -34.24 -27.02
CA ALA A 181 -10.51 -33.90 -28.02
C ALA A 181 -9.70 -32.65 -27.61
N PHE A 182 -10.39 -31.63 -27.07
CA PHE A 182 -9.74 -30.45 -26.54
C PHE A 182 -8.88 -30.76 -25.31
N ALA A 183 -9.39 -31.57 -24.36
CA ALA A 183 -8.63 -31.96 -23.17
C ALA A 183 -7.31 -32.70 -23.52
N THR A 184 -7.36 -33.63 -24.48
CA THR A 184 -6.18 -34.33 -24.99
C THR A 184 -5.23 -33.36 -25.66
N TRP A 185 -5.71 -32.55 -26.60
CA TRP A 185 -4.90 -31.57 -27.31
C TRP A 185 -4.19 -30.60 -26.34
N LEU A 186 -4.92 -30.04 -25.38
CA LEU A 186 -4.33 -29.11 -24.41
C LEU A 186 -3.27 -29.78 -23.54
N THR A 187 -3.47 -31.05 -23.18
CA THR A 187 -2.48 -31.84 -22.43
C THR A 187 -1.22 -32.07 -23.26
N GLU A 188 -1.36 -32.41 -24.54
CA GLU A 188 -0.23 -32.62 -25.46
C GLU A 188 0.57 -31.33 -25.64
N GLN A 189 -0.11 -30.21 -25.92
CA GLN A 189 0.55 -28.91 -26.08
C GLN A 189 1.32 -28.50 -24.83
N ARG A 190 0.74 -28.68 -23.64
CA ARG A 190 1.40 -28.37 -22.37
C ARG A 190 2.55 -29.31 -22.00
N THR A 191 2.52 -30.53 -22.51
CA THR A 191 3.62 -31.49 -22.33
C THR A 191 4.80 -31.10 -23.23
N ALA A 192 4.53 -30.58 -24.42
CA ALA A 192 5.56 -30.07 -25.33
C ALA A 192 6.13 -28.72 -24.85
N ASP A 193 5.28 -27.83 -24.34
CA ASP A 193 5.66 -26.54 -23.77
C ASP A 193 4.86 -26.25 -22.50
N GLN A 194 5.54 -26.23 -21.35
CA GLN A 194 4.92 -25.95 -20.05
C GLN A 194 4.23 -24.58 -19.96
N HIS A 195 4.64 -23.61 -20.79
CA HIS A 195 4.08 -22.26 -20.86
C HIS A 195 3.00 -22.11 -21.92
N PHE A 196 2.64 -23.18 -22.63
CA PHE A 196 1.59 -23.14 -23.63
C PHE A 196 0.29 -22.60 -23.03
N GLY A 197 -0.24 -21.54 -23.63
CA GLY A 197 -1.49 -20.90 -23.22
C GLY A 197 -1.36 -19.89 -22.07
N ASP A 198 -0.14 -19.60 -21.61
CA ASP A 198 0.08 -18.69 -20.50
C ASP A 198 0.11 -17.22 -20.94
N LEU A 199 -1.08 -16.66 -21.19
CA LEU A 199 -1.23 -15.29 -21.64
C LEU A 199 -0.72 -14.28 -20.60
N LYS A 200 -0.94 -14.53 -19.30
CA LYS A 200 -0.39 -13.68 -18.24
C LYS A 200 1.14 -13.59 -18.33
N ARG A 201 1.81 -14.72 -18.54
CA ARG A 201 3.25 -14.77 -18.74
C ARG A 201 3.70 -13.98 -19.97
N LEU A 202 3.03 -14.16 -21.11
CA LEU A 202 3.35 -13.45 -22.35
C LEU A 202 3.27 -11.93 -22.19
N ASP A 203 2.17 -11.43 -21.62
CA ASP A 203 1.97 -9.99 -21.37
C ASP A 203 3.00 -9.44 -20.39
N ALA A 204 3.31 -10.18 -19.33
CA ALA A 204 4.29 -9.76 -18.33
C ALA A 204 5.71 -9.69 -18.92
N LEU A 205 6.11 -10.66 -19.74
CA LEU A 205 7.39 -10.62 -20.45
C LEU A 205 7.48 -9.43 -21.40
N ALA A 206 6.41 -9.13 -22.14
CA ALA A 206 6.36 -7.98 -23.03
C ALA A 206 6.55 -6.66 -22.27
N ALA A 207 5.93 -6.51 -21.09
CA ALA A 207 6.08 -5.33 -20.26
C ALA A 207 7.49 -5.17 -19.69
N VAL A 208 8.12 -6.26 -19.26
CA VAL A 208 9.54 -6.25 -18.83
C VAL A 208 10.45 -5.86 -20.00
N GLN A 209 10.21 -6.40 -21.20
CA GLN A 209 11.00 -6.04 -22.37
C GLN A 209 10.86 -4.56 -22.73
N ILE A 210 9.65 -4.00 -22.72
CA ILE A 210 9.42 -2.57 -22.95
C ILE A 210 10.16 -1.71 -21.91
N ALA A 211 10.17 -2.13 -20.64
CA ALA A 211 10.92 -1.43 -19.61
C ALA A 211 12.44 -1.44 -19.88
N LEU A 212 12.97 -2.57 -20.36
CA LEU A 212 14.39 -2.73 -20.72
C LEU A 212 14.78 -1.89 -21.94
N ASP A 213 13.89 -1.79 -22.93
CA ASP A 213 14.09 -0.98 -24.13
C ASP A 213 14.03 0.53 -23.84
N GLY A 214 13.46 0.90 -22.70
CA GLY A 214 13.31 2.27 -22.23
C GLY A 214 11.92 2.82 -22.51
N VAL A 215 11.34 3.46 -21.50
CA VAL A 215 10.05 4.14 -21.59
C VAL A 215 10.22 5.65 -21.56
N PRO A 216 9.38 6.41 -22.30
CA PRO A 216 9.36 7.85 -22.18
C PRO A 216 9.00 8.26 -20.75
N ALA A 217 9.48 9.44 -20.35
CA ALA A 217 9.10 10.01 -19.06
C ALA A 217 7.56 10.16 -18.99
N PRO A 218 6.95 9.85 -17.83
CA PRO A 218 5.51 10.01 -17.67
C PRO A 218 5.14 11.48 -17.85
N VAL A 219 3.99 11.74 -18.46
CA VAL A 219 3.38 13.07 -18.44
C VAL A 219 2.55 13.16 -17.16
N PRO A 220 2.91 14.01 -16.18
CA PRO A 220 2.16 14.11 -14.94
C PRO A 220 0.72 14.54 -15.23
N ALA A 221 -0.25 13.86 -14.62
CA ALA A 221 -1.63 14.32 -14.67
C ALA A 221 -1.77 15.63 -13.86
N GLU A 222 -2.52 16.62 -14.36
CA GLU A 222 -2.77 17.88 -13.63
C GLU A 222 -3.64 17.70 -12.37
N VAL A 223 -4.08 16.48 -12.06
CA VAL A 223 -5.04 16.21 -10.99
C VAL A 223 -4.33 16.06 -9.64
N ARG A 224 -4.54 17.03 -8.74
CA ARG A 224 -4.07 16.94 -7.35
C ARG A 224 -4.81 15.83 -6.59
N GLN A 225 -4.10 14.76 -6.21
CA GLN A 225 -4.65 13.58 -5.52
C GLN A 225 -4.63 13.68 -3.98
N GLU A 226 -4.54 14.90 -3.45
CA GLU A 226 -4.34 15.16 -2.03
C GLU A 226 -5.66 15.01 -1.23
N THR A 227 -5.89 13.81 -0.72
CA THR A 227 -7.04 13.47 0.14
C THR A 227 -6.57 13.03 1.52
N VAL A 228 -7.46 13.07 2.52
CA VAL A 228 -7.13 12.64 3.89
C VAL A 228 -6.65 11.18 3.93
N TYR A 229 -7.23 10.30 3.10
CA TYR A 229 -6.79 8.91 3.00
C TYR A 229 -5.39 8.79 2.39
N PHE A 230 -5.13 9.53 1.32
CA PHE A 230 -3.82 9.56 0.69
C PHE A 230 -2.75 10.02 1.68
N ARG A 231 -2.99 11.15 2.37
CA ARG A 231 -2.13 11.69 3.42
C ARG A 231 -1.84 10.65 4.50
N ARG A 232 -2.87 9.97 4.99
CA ARG A 232 -2.74 8.92 6.01
C ARG A 232 -1.86 7.76 5.51
N TRP A 233 -2.11 7.25 4.32
CA TRP A 233 -1.32 6.12 3.79
C TRP A 233 0.11 6.52 3.49
N SER A 234 0.31 7.70 2.91
CA SER A 234 1.64 8.18 2.57
C SER A 234 2.47 8.50 3.82
N ASN A 235 1.85 9.04 4.87
CA ASN A 235 2.51 9.26 6.17
C ASN A 235 2.94 7.95 6.82
N ALA A 236 2.08 6.93 6.79
CA ALA A 236 2.39 5.61 7.34
C ALA A 236 3.59 4.95 6.65
N ALA A 237 3.86 5.28 5.39
CA ALA A 237 5.01 4.82 4.65
C ALA A 237 6.31 5.62 4.93
N VAL A 238 6.23 6.79 5.57
CA VAL A 238 7.43 7.60 5.83
C VAL A 238 8.24 6.97 6.97
N ARG A 239 9.48 6.63 6.64
CA ARG A 239 10.49 6.17 7.60
C ARG A 239 11.75 7.02 7.46
N ASP A 240 12.43 7.23 8.58
CA ASP A 240 13.70 7.95 8.62
C ASP A 240 14.79 7.04 9.20
N GLN A 241 15.95 7.05 8.55
CA GLN A 241 17.18 6.43 9.07
C GLN A 241 17.84 7.39 10.07
N VAL A 242 17.78 7.07 11.36
CA VAL A 242 18.28 7.96 12.43
C VAL A 242 18.89 7.15 13.57
N ASP A 243 20.06 7.57 14.05
CA ASP A 243 20.83 6.87 15.09
C ASP A 243 21.06 5.37 14.82
N GLY A 244 21.19 5.00 13.54
CA GLY A 244 21.35 3.61 13.09
C GLY A 244 20.07 2.77 13.16
N MET A 245 18.90 3.39 13.34
CA MET A 245 17.59 2.74 13.38
C MET A 245 16.71 3.22 12.23
N ASP A 246 15.86 2.31 11.73
CA ASP A 246 14.82 2.62 10.75
C ASP A 246 13.47 2.82 11.45
N LEU A 247 13.08 4.08 11.64
CA LEU A 247 11.92 4.45 12.47
C LEU A 247 10.81 5.09 11.65
N ALA A 248 9.57 4.65 11.87
CA ALA A 248 8.39 5.27 11.29
C ALA A 248 8.22 6.70 11.82
N ALA A 249 8.06 7.67 10.92
CA ALA A 249 7.90 9.08 11.28
C ALA A 249 6.62 9.33 12.10
N GLU A 250 5.54 8.60 11.82
CA GLU A 250 4.29 8.67 12.59
C GLU A 250 4.49 8.24 14.05
N ASP A 251 5.23 7.16 14.30
CA ASP A 251 5.45 6.66 15.65
C ASP A 251 6.35 7.59 16.46
N ARG A 252 7.35 8.21 15.80
CA ARG A 252 8.19 9.26 16.38
C ARG A 252 7.36 10.48 16.74
N LEU A 253 6.52 10.97 15.82
CA LEU A 253 5.64 12.11 16.07
C LEU A 253 4.69 11.80 17.23
N LEU A 254 4.01 10.66 17.19
CA LEU A 254 3.06 10.27 18.21
C LEU A 254 3.73 10.14 19.59
N TYR A 255 4.94 9.60 19.64
CA TYR A 255 5.71 9.55 20.89
C TYR A 255 5.95 10.95 21.46
N GLN A 256 6.35 11.90 20.61
CA GLN A 256 6.54 13.29 21.01
C GLN A 256 5.22 13.95 21.44
N GLN A 257 4.13 13.73 20.72
CA GLN A 257 2.79 14.21 21.06
C GLN A 257 2.35 13.73 22.45
N VAL A 258 2.64 12.48 22.78
CA VAL A 258 2.21 11.86 24.05
C VAL A 258 3.14 12.22 25.20
N PHE A 259 4.46 12.13 25.04
CA PHE A 259 5.41 12.13 26.16
C PHE A 259 6.20 13.41 26.34
N ASP A 260 6.34 14.26 25.31
CA ASP A 260 7.04 15.53 25.50
C ASP A 260 6.08 16.56 26.13
N PRO A 261 6.41 17.11 27.33
CA PRO A 261 5.56 18.07 28.02
C PRO A 261 5.41 19.40 27.27
N LEU A 262 6.38 19.78 26.42
CA LEU A 262 6.40 21.03 25.66
C LEU A 262 5.88 20.85 24.23
N PHE A 263 5.25 19.71 23.90
CA PHE A 263 4.74 19.48 22.55
C PHE A 263 3.67 20.48 22.12
N HIS A 264 2.91 21.02 23.07
CA HIS A 264 1.94 22.08 22.79
C HIS A 264 2.60 23.33 22.18
N GLU A 265 3.81 23.71 22.62
CA GLU A 265 4.54 24.85 22.05
C GLU A 265 4.95 24.59 20.59
N ARG A 266 5.41 23.37 20.29
CA ARG A 266 5.76 22.97 18.91
C ARG A 266 4.53 22.88 18.01
N TRP A 267 3.41 22.39 18.53
CA TRP A 267 2.16 22.38 17.80
C TRP A 267 1.68 23.80 17.47
N GLN A 268 1.74 24.73 18.44
CA GLN A 268 1.45 26.15 18.19
C GLN A 268 2.39 26.75 17.14
N ALA A 269 3.70 26.46 17.19
CA ALA A 269 4.65 26.92 16.19
C ALA A 269 4.34 26.36 14.79
N PHE A 270 3.90 25.10 14.70
CA PHE A 270 3.45 24.49 13.45
C PHE A 270 2.18 25.14 12.90
N LEU A 271 1.19 25.42 13.74
CA LEU A 271 -0.02 26.14 13.34
C LEU A 271 0.30 27.57 12.90
N GLU A 272 1.21 28.27 13.59
CA GLU A 272 1.71 29.59 13.20
C GLU A 272 2.40 29.54 11.83
N HIS A 273 3.23 28.52 11.59
CA HIS A 273 3.88 28.30 10.31
C HIS A 273 2.86 28.12 9.17
N LEU A 274 1.89 27.22 9.33
CA LEU A 274 0.85 26.99 8.33
C LEU A 274 -0.03 28.22 8.11
N SER A 275 -0.31 28.99 9.18
CA SER A 275 -1.06 30.23 9.07
C SER A 275 -0.31 31.27 8.23
N ARG A 276 1.03 31.32 8.30
CA ARG A 276 1.86 32.22 7.50
C ARG A 276 2.10 31.73 6.08
N HIS A 277 1.99 30.42 5.85
CA HIS A 277 2.28 29.78 4.57
C HIS A 277 1.13 28.85 4.16
N PRO A 278 -0.06 29.39 3.86
CA PRO A 278 -1.22 28.57 3.54
C PRO A 278 -1.02 27.82 2.21
N SER A 279 -1.38 26.55 2.18
CA SER A 279 -1.16 25.64 1.04
C SER A 279 -2.09 25.88 -0.15
N ASP A 280 -3.16 26.65 0.05
CA ASP A 280 -4.14 27.04 -0.98
C ASP A 280 -3.72 28.32 -1.76
N GLY A 281 -2.57 28.91 -1.43
CA GLY A 281 -2.09 30.15 -2.04
C GLY A 281 -2.78 31.42 -1.52
N GLY A 282 -3.58 31.30 -0.45
CA GLY A 282 -4.18 32.44 0.23
C GLY A 282 -3.15 33.36 0.92
N PRO A 283 -3.59 34.49 1.49
CA PRO A 283 -2.70 35.38 2.22
C PRO A 283 -2.19 34.73 3.52
N GLY A 284 -0.88 34.75 3.70
CA GLY A 284 -0.22 34.42 4.96
C GLY A 284 -0.49 35.48 6.03
N MET A 285 -0.76 35.05 7.26
CA MET A 285 -0.96 35.92 8.43
C MET A 285 -0.60 35.21 9.73
N GLY A 286 -0.48 35.95 10.83
CA GLY A 286 -0.26 35.32 12.15
C GLY A 286 -1.46 34.49 12.59
N LEU A 287 -1.23 33.42 13.37
CA LEU A 287 -2.29 32.51 13.82
C LEU A 287 -3.36 33.24 14.64
N ALA A 288 -2.96 34.14 15.53
CA ALA A 288 -3.90 34.93 16.33
C ALA A 288 -4.85 35.78 15.45
N GLU A 289 -4.32 36.37 14.38
CA GLU A 289 -5.12 37.10 13.40
C GLU A 289 -6.08 36.15 12.66
N ARG A 290 -5.57 34.99 12.23
CA ARG A 290 -6.38 33.97 11.53
C ARG A 290 -7.53 33.46 12.40
N VAL A 291 -7.26 33.14 13.66
CA VAL A 291 -8.26 32.71 14.65
C VAL A 291 -9.31 33.81 14.88
N THR A 292 -8.88 35.07 14.97
CA THR A 292 -9.79 36.20 15.12
C THR A 292 -10.74 36.32 13.93
N ARG A 293 -10.22 36.18 12.70
CA ARG A 293 -11.02 36.23 11.47
C ARG A 293 -11.98 35.05 11.34
N ALA A 294 -11.55 33.85 11.73
CA ALA A 294 -12.34 32.63 11.56
C ALA A 294 -13.39 32.39 12.66
N GLY A 295 -13.08 32.77 13.91
CA GLY A 295 -13.91 32.43 15.08
C GLY A 295 -14.05 33.54 16.11
N GLY A 296 -13.70 34.79 15.77
CA GLY A 296 -13.83 35.94 16.67
C GLY A 296 -12.91 35.89 17.89
N GLY A 297 -11.87 35.05 17.88
CA GLY A 297 -10.84 34.99 18.93
C GLY A 297 -11.24 34.28 20.22
N ARG A 298 -12.40 33.59 20.26
CA ARG A 298 -12.93 32.98 21.50
C ARG A 298 -12.31 31.63 21.85
N LEU A 299 -11.80 30.91 20.86
CA LEU A 299 -11.17 29.60 21.02
C LEU A 299 -9.68 29.69 20.66
N PRO A 300 -8.79 28.92 21.31
CA PRO A 300 -7.40 28.85 20.92
C PRO A 300 -7.26 28.21 19.53
N GLY A 301 -6.15 28.50 18.84
CA GLY A 301 -5.96 28.08 17.45
C GLY A 301 -5.96 26.57 17.26
N ASP A 302 -5.46 25.81 18.23
CA ASP A 302 -5.43 24.36 18.18
C ASP A 302 -6.82 23.71 18.29
N GLN A 303 -7.77 24.36 18.98
CA GLN A 303 -9.17 23.89 19.06
C GLN A 303 -9.99 24.29 17.82
N LEU A 304 -9.54 25.30 17.08
CA LEU A 304 -10.23 25.76 15.87
C LEU A 304 -9.69 25.10 14.60
N PHE A 305 -8.38 24.82 14.56
CA PHE A 305 -7.70 24.33 13.37
C PHE A 305 -6.99 23.00 13.63
N HIS A 306 -7.43 21.96 12.91
CA HIS A 306 -6.81 20.64 12.91
C HIS A 306 -6.30 20.29 11.50
N PRO A 307 -5.16 20.87 11.06
CA PRO A 307 -4.61 20.56 9.76
C PRO A 307 -4.17 19.10 9.66
N VAL A 308 -4.34 18.51 8.48
CA VAL A 308 -3.78 17.18 8.18
C VAL A 308 -2.27 17.33 8.02
N ILE A 309 -1.50 16.64 8.86
CA ILE A 309 -0.03 16.69 8.85
C ILE A 309 0.51 15.98 7.60
N ASP A 310 1.49 16.59 6.93
CA ASP A 310 2.29 15.92 5.90
C ASP A 310 3.66 15.50 6.45
N LEU A 311 3.82 14.22 6.76
CA LEU A 311 5.11 13.72 7.22
C LEU A 311 6.08 13.46 6.08
N ARG A 312 5.68 13.54 4.80
CA ARG A 312 6.61 13.41 3.67
C ARG A 312 7.51 14.65 3.58
N GLU A 313 6.99 15.80 3.95
CA GLU A 313 7.72 17.06 3.96
C GLU A 313 8.78 17.10 5.06
N ARG A 314 10.04 17.29 4.64
CA ARG A 314 11.17 17.37 5.57
C ARG A 314 11.02 18.52 6.57
N HIS A 315 10.47 19.66 6.14
CA HIS A 315 10.28 20.82 7.02
C HIS A 315 9.28 20.54 8.14
N THR A 316 8.12 19.94 7.80
CA THR A 316 7.11 19.53 8.78
C THR A 316 7.70 18.57 9.81
N ARG A 317 8.46 17.56 9.37
CA ARG A 317 9.17 16.66 10.31
C ARG A 317 10.19 17.40 11.17
N ALA A 318 10.99 18.29 10.59
CA ALA A 318 12.01 19.05 11.31
C ALA A 318 11.40 19.93 12.42
N LEU A 319 10.23 20.52 12.18
CA LEU A 319 9.55 21.36 13.17
C LEU A 319 8.91 20.53 14.29
N LEU A 320 8.16 19.49 13.93
CA LEU A 320 7.41 18.68 14.90
C LEU A 320 8.30 17.75 15.74
N LEU A 321 9.45 17.33 15.20
CA LEU A 321 10.41 16.46 15.87
C LEU A 321 11.65 17.22 16.38
N ALA A 322 11.61 18.55 16.43
CA ALA A 322 12.77 19.40 16.74
C ALA A 322 13.45 19.09 18.09
N ALA A 323 12.68 18.67 19.10
CA ALA A 323 13.21 18.35 20.43
C ALA A 323 13.40 16.85 20.67
N GLU A 324 13.19 16.01 19.64
CA GLU A 324 13.30 14.57 19.80
C GLU A 324 14.74 14.16 20.15
N SER A 325 14.88 13.51 21.29
CA SER A 325 16.16 13.03 21.78
C SER A 325 16.51 11.63 21.26
N ALA A 326 17.79 11.26 21.33
CA ALA A 326 18.22 9.89 21.06
C ALA A 326 17.59 8.87 22.04
N ALA A 327 17.22 9.29 23.25
CA ALA A 327 16.52 8.43 24.20
C ALA A 327 15.08 8.14 23.74
N ASP A 328 14.40 9.15 23.20
CA ASP A 328 13.04 9.04 22.67
C ASP A 328 13.01 8.08 21.48
N ARG A 329 13.95 8.24 20.53
CA ARG A 329 14.08 7.34 19.37
C ARG A 329 14.28 5.88 19.80
N ARG A 330 15.14 5.65 20.80
CA ARG A 330 15.31 4.31 21.37
C ARG A 330 14.03 3.81 22.05
N ALA A 331 13.24 4.68 22.68
CA ALA A 331 11.95 4.31 23.28
C ALA A 331 10.93 3.95 22.20
N VAL A 332 10.82 4.73 21.12
CA VAL A 332 9.99 4.43 19.94
C VAL A 332 10.31 3.04 19.40
N ALA A 333 11.60 2.73 19.18
CA ALA A 333 12.02 1.40 18.72
C ALA A 333 11.60 0.28 19.69
N ARG A 334 11.82 0.48 21.00
CA ARG A 334 11.41 -0.49 22.04
C ARG A 334 9.89 -0.70 22.06
N TYR A 335 9.11 0.36 21.86
CA TYR A 335 7.66 0.32 21.95
C TYR A 335 7.06 -0.40 20.74
N ALA A 336 7.58 -0.11 19.54
CA ALA A 336 7.24 -0.85 18.33
C ALA A 336 7.55 -2.35 18.48
N ALA A 337 8.73 -2.70 19.01
CA ALA A 337 9.10 -4.09 19.28
C ALA A 337 8.21 -4.75 20.36
N ALA A 338 7.74 -3.99 21.36
CA ALA A 338 6.81 -4.51 22.36
C ALA A 338 5.43 -4.83 21.77
N LEU A 339 4.90 -3.95 20.91
CA LEU A 339 3.65 -4.21 20.20
C LEU A 339 3.77 -5.42 19.25
N ALA A 340 4.87 -5.52 18.50
CA ALA A 340 5.11 -6.67 17.62
C ALA A 340 5.13 -8.00 18.39
N ARG A 341 5.79 -8.06 19.56
CA ARG A 341 5.80 -9.25 20.44
C ARG A 341 4.43 -9.60 21.00
N PHE A 342 3.53 -8.63 21.14
CA PHE A 342 2.16 -8.88 21.61
C PHE A 342 1.35 -9.68 20.58
N GLY A 343 1.74 -9.67 19.30
CA GLY A 343 1.14 -10.51 18.25
C GLY A 343 -0.30 -10.12 17.88
N ALA A 344 -0.75 -8.92 18.27
CA ALA A 344 -2.07 -8.41 17.94
C ALA A 344 -1.98 -6.96 17.44
N PRO A 345 -2.93 -6.50 16.60
CA PRO A 345 -2.95 -5.12 16.12
C PRO A 345 -3.15 -4.14 17.29
N ALA A 346 -2.66 -2.90 17.13
CA ALA A 346 -2.85 -1.85 18.14
C ALA A 346 -4.32 -1.61 18.49
N SER A 347 -5.26 -1.90 17.58
CA SER A 347 -6.70 -1.81 17.83
C SER A 347 -7.19 -2.74 18.96
N ALA A 348 -6.47 -3.83 19.25
CA ALA A 348 -6.78 -4.75 20.33
C ALA A 348 -6.42 -4.20 21.72
N VAL A 349 -5.66 -3.10 21.80
CA VAL A 349 -5.33 -2.44 23.07
C VAL A 349 -6.55 -1.69 23.60
N GLY A 350 -6.90 -1.93 24.87
CA GLY A 350 -8.08 -1.37 25.52
C GLY A 350 -8.06 0.16 25.61
N GLU A 351 -9.19 0.78 25.28
CA GLU A 351 -9.36 2.24 25.30
C GLU A 351 -9.26 2.80 26.72
N ASP A 352 -9.87 2.15 27.70
CA ASP A 352 -9.84 2.60 29.10
C ASP A 352 -8.43 2.58 29.71
N VAL A 353 -7.61 1.61 29.32
CA VAL A 353 -6.21 1.54 29.75
C VAL A 353 -5.43 2.69 29.12
N THR A 354 -5.62 2.89 27.82
CA THR A 354 -4.95 3.95 27.06
C THR A 354 -5.32 5.33 27.60
N ARG A 355 -6.61 5.57 27.85
CA ARG A 355 -7.15 6.80 28.44
C ARG A 355 -6.53 7.09 29.81
N ARG A 356 -6.50 6.10 30.71
CA ARG A 356 -5.88 6.27 32.04
C ARG A 356 -4.39 6.61 31.96
N VAL A 357 -3.66 5.99 31.03
CA VAL A 357 -2.25 6.31 30.80
C VAL A 357 -2.09 7.75 30.34
N LEU A 358 -2.90 8.21 29.37
CA LEU A 358 -2.83 9.60 28.89
C LEU A 358 -3.11 10.61 30.01
N LEU A 359 -4.18 10.42 30.79
CA LEU A 359 -4.49 11.29 31.94
C LEU A 359 -3.35 11.35 32.96
N GLN A 360 -2.68 10.23 33.21
CA GLN A 360 -1.53 10.16 34.10
C GLN A 360 -0.29 10.87 33.52
N VAL A 361 0.01 10.65 32.23
CA VAL A 361 1.18 11.21 31.56
C VAL A 361 1.03 12.72 31.41
N TRP A 362 -0.15 13.19 31.01
CA TRP A 362 -0.47 14.61 30.84
C TRP A 362 -0.80 15.33 32.15
N ARG A 363 -1.05 14.58 33.22
CA ARG A 363 -1.39 15.10 34.57
C ARG A 363 -2.60 16.02 34.54
N CYS A 364 -3.62 15.67 33.74
CA CYS A 364 -4.83 16.44 33.57
C CYS A 364 -6.07 15.65 34.04
N PRO A 365 -7.14 16.35 34.48
CA PRO A 365 -8.43 15.71 34.74
C PRO A 365 -9.11 15.30 33.43
N GLU A 366 -10.06 14.37 33.51
CA GLU A 366 -10.78 13.87 32.32
C GLU A 366 -11.52 14.97 31.56
N THR A 367 -11.98 16.02 32.26
CA THR A 367 -12.65 17.18 31.66
C THR A 367 -11.75 18.02 30.76
N GLU A 368 -10.42 17.89 30.88
CA GLU A 368 -9.44 18.64 30.09
C GLU A 368 -8.79 17.78 29.00
N LEU A 369 -9.14 16.49 28.89
CA LEU A 369 -8.53 15.57 27.95
C LEU A 369 -8.65 16.02 26.49
N ASP A 370 -9.79 16.57 26.10
CA ASP A 370 -10.00 17.07 24.73
C ASP A 370 -9.13 18.29 24.43
N ALA A 371 -9.00 19.22 25.39
CA ALA A 371 -8.17 20.41 25.26
C ALA A 371 -6.68 20.03 25.19
N GLU A 372 -6.22 19.11 26.03
CA GLU A 372 -4.84 18.59 25.99
C GLU A 372 -4.54 17.85 24.68
N ALA A 373 -5.46 17.02 24.20
CA ALA A 373 -5.32 16.33 22.93
C ALA A 373 -5.25 17.32 21.76
N SER A 374 -6.12 18.32 21.75
CA SER A 374 -6.14 19.41 20.77
C SER A 374 -4.81 20.17 20.74
N ALA A 375 -4.32 20.61 21.92
CA ALA A 375 -3.06 21.33 22.07
C ALA A 375 -1.85 20.52 21.60
N ARG A 376 -1.96 19.18 21.55
CA ARG A 376 -0.93 18.26 21.06
C ARG A 376 -1.14 17.81 19.60
N GLY A 377 -2.14 18.35 18.89
CA GLY A 377 -2.44 18.00 17.50
C GLY A 377 -3.10 16.64 17.31
N LEU A 378 -3.77 16.11 18.34
CA LEU A 378 -4.49 14.83 18.32
C LEU A 378 -6.02 14.99 18.15
N VAL A 379 -6.46 16.20 17.77
CA VAL A 379 -7.85 16.61 17.50
C VAL A 379 -8.74 16.63 18.75
N ASN A 380 -8.90 15.50 19.44
CA ASN A 380 -9.68 15.38 20.67
C ASN A 380 -9.23 14.14 21.45
N GLY A 381 -9.77 13.95 22.65
CA GLY A 381 -9.43 12.88 23.57
C GLY A 381 -9.68 11.48 22.99
N ALA A 382 -10.74 11.29 22.20
CA ALA A 382 -10.99 10.02 21.52
C ALA A 382 -9.92 9.74 20.43
N GLY A 383 -9.53 10.76 19.66
CA GLY A 383 -8.45 10.69 18.69
C GLY A 383 -7.10 10.38 19.33
N ALA A 384 -6.78 11.06 20.44
CA ALA A 384 -5.59 10.81 21.24
C ALA A 384 -5.54 9.37 21.78
N VAL A 385 -6.64 8.89 22.36
CA VAL A 385 -6.77 7.51 22.84
C VAL A 385 -6.56 6.53 21.70
N HIS A 386 -7.22 6.71 20.55
CA HIS A 386 -7.07 5.83 19.40
C HIS A 386 -5.62 5.78 18.90
N ALA A 387 -4.98 6.94 18.76
CA ALA A 387 -3.60 7.03 18.28
C ALA A 387 -2.62 6.38 19.25
N ALA A 388 -2.70 6.70 20.54
CA ALA A 388 -1.76 6.27 21.58
C ALA A 388 -1.77 4.75 21.85
N LYS A 389 -2.82 4.01 21.45
CA LYS A 389 -2.92 2.55 21.63
C LYS A 389 -1.64 1.81 21.23
N ARG A 390 -0.97 2.22 20.15
CA ARG A 390 0.27 1.60 19.65
C ARG A 390 1.48 1.73 20.58
N LEU A 391 1.47 2.72 21.48
CA LEU A 391 2.56 2.99 22.41
C LEU A 391 2.39 2.28 23.77
N ILE A 392 1.15 1.91 24.12
CA ILE A 392 0.80 1.43 25.47
C ILE A 392 1.53 0.14 25.87
N PRO A 393 1.64 -0.91 25.03
CA PRO A 393 2.38 -2.11 25.43
C PRO A 393 3.84 -1.82 25.78
N GLY A 394 4.49 -0.92 25.03
CA GLY A 394 5.85 -0.47 25.29
C GLY A 394 5.97 0.31 26.59
N TYR A 395 5.10 1.29 26.80
CA TYR A 395 5.06 2.10 28.02
C TYR A 395 4.86 1.27 29.29
N LEU A 396 3.89 0.35 29.29
CA LEU A 396 3.63 -0.52 30.43
C LEU A 396 4.79 -1.49 30.72
N HIS A 397 5.48 -1.96 29.67
CA HIS A 397 6.66 -2.80 29.82
C HIS A 397 7.82 -2.02 30.47
N GLU A 398 8.05 -0.78 30.04
CA GLU A 398 9.07 0.09 30.59
C GLU A 398 8.80 0.46 32.06
N ALA A 399 7.56 0.87 32.38
CA ALA A 399 7.16 1.20 33.75
C ALA A 399 7.39 0.03 34.72
N ARG A 400 7.05 -1.21 34.32
CA ARG A 400 7.30 -2.42 35.12
C ARG A 400 8.79 -2.67 35.40
N ASN A 401 9.65 -2.42 34.42
CA ASN A 401 11.09 -2.62 34.56
C ASN A 401 11.72 -1.56 35.49
N GLN A 402 11.26 -0.32 35.42
CA GLN A 402 11.69 0.74 36.33
C GLN A 402 11.30 0.45 37.79
N THR A 403 10.07 -0.06 38.03
CA THR A 403 9.66 -0.49 39.38
C THR A 403 10.53 -1.63 39.90
N ARG A 404 10.86 -2.63 39.07
CA ARG A 404 11.71 -3.76 39.47
C ARG A 404 13.15 -3.34 39.79
N GLN A 405 13.74 -2.43 39.01
CA GLN A 405 15.09 -1.92 39.28
C GLN A 405 15.13 -1.06 40.55
N GLY A 406 14.07 -0.29 40.84
CA GLY A 406 13.94 0.46 42.09
C GLY A 406 13.78 -0.40 43.35
N THR A 407 13.25 -1.62 43.22
CA THR A 407 13.11 -2.59 44.32
C THR A 407 14.38 -3.41 44.59
N VAL A 408 15.26 -3.59 43.60
CA VAL A 408 16.55 -4.30 43.76
C VAL A 408 17.68 -3.37 44.25
N ALA A 409 17.50 -2.06 44.14
CA ALA A 409 18.43 -1.03 44.62
C ALA A 409 18.13 -0.51 46.05
N ARG A 410 17.18 -1.13 46.77
CA ARG A 410 16.90 -0.93 48.19
C ARG A 410 17.17 -2.23 48.94
#